data_AF-A0AAE9J258-F1
#
_entry.id   AF-A0AAE9J258-F1
#
_cell.length_a   1.000
_cell.length_b   1.000
_cell.length_c   1.000
_cell.angle_alpha   90.00
_cell.angle_beta   90.00
_cell.angle_gamma   90.00
#
_symmetry.space_group_name_H-M   'P 1'
#
loop_
_entity.id
_entity.type
_entity.pdbx_description
1 polymer ?
#
loop_
_entity_poly.entity_id
_entity_poly.type
_entity_poly.pdbx_seq_one_letter_code
_entity_poly.pdbx_strand_id
1 'polypeptide(L)' 'MVYDLAKLKKEMNLVLDTVDHRNLDKDVEFFKTTVSTSENVAIYMYQKLKSVMSNPSVLYKCTIEETPKNVFTYKGN' A
#
# COMPACT_ATOMS: atom_id res chain seq x y z
N MET A 1 19.25 5.27 12.45
CA MET A 1 18.27 4.88 11.41
C MET A 1 16.91 5.43 11.80
N VAL A 2 16.13 5.96 10.86
CA VAL A 2 14.78 6.50 11.11
C VAL A 2 13.77 5.38 11.45
N TYR A 3 13.96 4.20 10.85
CA TYR A 3 13.19 3.00 11.10
C TYR A 3 14.07 1.76 10.85
N ASP A 4 13.73 0.62 11.45
CA ASP A 4 14.42 -0.65 11.18
C ASP A 4 13.99 -1.20 9.80
N LEU A 5 14.94 -1.24 8.85
CA LEU A 5 14.68 -1.69 7.48
C LEU A 5 14.29 -3.18 7.40
N ALA A 6 14.85 -4.03 8.25
CA ALA A 6 14.50 -5.46 8.27
C ALA A 6 13.06 -5.65 8.76
N LYS A 7 12.63 -4.82 9.71
CA LYS A 7 11.25 -4.78 10.18
C LYS A 7 10.29 -4.25 9.12
N LEU A 8 10.64 -3.12 8.48
CA LEU A 8 9.83 -2.53 7.42
C LEU A 8 9.62 -3.49 6.25
N LYS A 9 10.68 -4.23 5.83
CA LYS A 9 10.54 -5.25 4.79
C LYS A 9 9.50 -6.31 5.14
N LYS A 10 9.48 -6.79 6.39
CA LYS A 10 8.48 -7.78 6.84
C LYS A 10 7.08 -7.19 6.83
N GLU A 11 6.92 -5.97 7.33
CA GLU A 11 5.64 -5.26 7.35
C GLU A 11 5.11 -4.99 5.93
N MET A 12 5.97 -4.61 5.00
CA MET A 12 5.61 -4.43 3.59
C MET A 12 5.23 -5.75 2.91
N ASN A 13 5.94 -6.84 3.18
CA ASN A 13 5.62 -8.14 2.58
C ASN A 13 4.20 -8.59 2.94
N LEU A 14 3.75 -8.37 4.19
CA LEU A 14 2.38 -8.67 4.60
C LEU A 14 1.31 -7.92 3.79
N VAL A 15 1.64 -6.73 3.28
CA VAL A 15 0.77 -5.94 2.41
C VAL A 15 0.89 -6.39 0.96
N LEU A 16 2.11 -6.68 0.49
CA LEU A 16 2.34 -7.15 -0.88
C LEU A 16 1.65 -8.49 -1.13
N ASP A 17 1.66 -9.42 -0.17
CA ASP A 17 1.00 -10.73 -0.29
C ASP A 17 -0.52 -10.64 -0.54
N THR A 18 -1.15 -9.49 -0.22
CA THR A 18 -2.58 -9.27 -0.47
C THR A 18 -2.88 -8.83 -1.90
N VAL A 19 -1.90 -8.39 -2.68
CA VAL A 19 -2.09 -7.83 -4.04
C VAL A 19 -1.20 -8.45 -5.10
N ASP A 20 -0.04 -9.00 -4.73
CA ASP A 20 0.92 -9.57 -5.67
C ASP A 20 0.36 -10.81 -6.37
N HIS A 21 0.53 -10.87 -7.69
CA HIS A 21 -0.02 -11.92 -8.57
C HIS A 21 -1.54 -12.19 -8.39
N ARG A 22 -2.33 -11.17 -8.02
CA ARG A 22 -3.78 -11.27 -7.82
C ARG A 22 -4.56 -10.35 -8.74
N ASN A 23 -5.85 -10.66 -8.94
CA ASN A 23 -6.79 -9.74 -9.54
C ASN A 23 -7.40 -8.85 -8.44
N LEU A 24 -7.17 -7.53 -8.52
CA LEU A 24 -7.60 -6.59 -7.49
C LEU A 24 -9.11 -6.66 -7.23
N ASP A 25 -9.94 -6.58 -8.27
CA ASP A 25 -11.40 -6.50 -8.12
C ASP A 25 -12.05 -7.81 -7.64
N LYS A 26 -11.42 -8.95 -7.91
CA LYS A 26 -11.96 -10.28 -7.56
C LYS A 26 -11.42 -10.82 -6.24
N ASP A 27 -10.11 -10.67 -6.01
CA ASP A 27 -9.40 -11.37 -4.95
C ASP A 27 -9.17 -10.49 -3.71
N VAL A 28 -9.36 -9.18 -3.81
CA VAL A 28 -9.08 -8.23 -2.74
C VAL A 28 -10.38 -7.53 -2.33
N GLU A 29 -10.86 -7.84 -1.13
CA GLU A 29 -12.16 -7.40 -0.62
C GLU A 29 -12.39 -5.89 -0.71
N PHE A 30 -11.34 -5.08 -0.51
CA PHE A 30 -11.40 -3.63 -0.61
C PHE A 30 -11.88 -3.13 -1.98
N PHE A 31 -11.49 -3.80 -3.07
CA PHE A 31 -11.79 -3.36 -4.43
C PHE A 31 -13.13 -3.90 -4.96
N LYS A 32 -13.87 -4.69 -4.18
CA LYS A 32 -15.23 -5.11 -4.56
C LYS A 32 -16.24 -3.95 -4.52
N THR A 33 -16.00 -2.97 -3.65
CA THR A 33 -16.86 -1.79 -3.47
C THR A 33 -16.16 -0.48 -3.85
N THR A 34 -14.86 -0.53 -4.14
CA THR A 34 -14.04 0.61 -4.51
C THR A 34 -13.34 0.33 -5.83
N VAL A 35 -13.47 1.23 -6.81
CA VAL A 35 -12.81 1.07 -8.12
C VAL A 35 -11.29 0.97 -7.96
N SER A 36 -10.65 0.02 -8.66
CA SER A 36 -9.22 -0.29 -8.59
C SER A 36 -8.32 0.69 -9.37
N THR A 37 -8.60 2.00 -9.31
CA THR A 37 -7.69 3.00 -9.87
C THR A 37 -6.39 3.09 -9.05
N SER A 38 -5.31 3.50 -9.69
CA SER A 38 -3.99 3.61 -9.04
C SER A 38 -3.97 4.59 -7.86
N GLU A 39 -4.84 5.61 -7.84
CA GLU A 39 -5.06 6.47 -6.67
C GLU A 39 -5.65 5.67 -5.50
N ASN A 40 -6.67 4.86 -5.75
CA ASN A 40 -7.30 4.02 -4.72
C ASN A 40 -6.37 2.89 -4.26
N VAL A 41 -5.51 2.38 -5.15
CA VAL A 41 -4.44 1.46 -4.78
C VAL A 41 -3.45 2.14 -3.84
N ALA A 42 -3.02 3.38 -4.12
CA ALA A 42 -2.13 4.11 -3.22
C ALA A 42 -2.76 4.34 -1.83
N ILE A 43 -4.06 4.63 -1.78
CA ILE A 43 -4.82 4.76 -0.52
C ILE A 43 -4.87 3.41 0.22
N TYR A 44 -5.26 2.34 -0.48
CA TYR A 44 -5.32 0.99 0.09
C TYR A 44 -3.98 0.55 0.68
N MET A 45 -2.90 0.68 -0.11
CA MET A 45 -1.55 0.28 0.30
C MET A 45 -1.08 1.08 1.51
N TYR A 46 -1.33 2.40 1.52
CA TYR A 46 -1.00 3.24 2.67
C TYR A 46 -1.77 2.83 3.93
N GLN A 47 -3.09 2.64 3.83
CA GLN A 47 -3.93 2.27 4.97
C GLN A 47 -3.56 0.87 5.50
N LYS A 48 -3.35 -0.08 4.60
CA LYS A 48 -2.99 -1.46 4.97
C LYS A 48 -1.61 -1.51 5.62
N LEU A 49 -0.62 -0.80 5.08
CA LEU A 49 0.70 -0.68 5.68
C LEU A 49 0.63 -0.01 7.07
N LYS A 50 -0.10 1.10 7.18
CA LYS A 50 -0.31 1.78 8.48
C LYS A 50 -0.93 0.87 9.54
N SER A 51 -1.79 -0.08 9.15
CA SER A 51 -2.44 -1.02 10.07
C SER A 51 -1.51 -2.12 10.61
N VAL A 52 -0.44 -2.46 9.88
CA VAL A 52 0.49 -3.55 10.26
C VAL A 52 1.83 -3.02 10.79
N MET A 53 2.14 -1.74 10.57
CA MET A 53 3.38 -1.13 11.04
C MET A 53 3.43 -1.07 12.57
N SER A 54 4.61 -1.37 13.11
CA SER A 54 4.87 -1.29 14.54
C SER A 54 4.91 0.14 15.07
N ASN A 55 5.37 1.08 14.26
CA ASN A 55 5.30 2.51 14.57
C ASN A 55 4.68 3.25 13.36
N PRO A 56 3.34 3.33 13.26
CA PRO A 56 2.66 3.92 12.12
C PRO A 56 2.78 5.45 12.04
N SER A 57 3.22 6.12 13.12
CA SER A 57 3.36 7.59 13.16
C SER A 57 4.42 8.12 12.19
N VAL A 58 5.37 7.27 11.80
CA VAL A 58 6.47 7.63 10.89
C VAL A 58 6.12 7.43 9.41
N LEU A 59 4.94 6.88 9.09
CA LEU A 59 4.52 6.66 7.71
C LEU A 59 4.16 7.98 7.04
N TYR A 60 5.06 8.49 6.21
CA TYR A 60 4.91 9.80 5.58
C TYR A 60 4.16 9.78 4.24
N LYS A 61 4.49 8.84 3.35
CA LYS A 61 3.89 8.75 2.01
C LYS A 61 3.94 7.34 1.43
N CYS A 62 2.98 7.01 0.57
CA CYS A 62 2.99 5.85 -0.30
C CYS A 62 2.93 6.34 -1.76
N THR A 63 3.76 5.77 -2.63
CA THR A 63 3.80 6.08 -4.06
C THR A 63 3.59 4.79 -4.83
N ILE A 64 2.67 4.81 -5.79
CA ILE A 64 2.38 3.72 -6.73
C ILE A 64 2.70 4.21 -8.13
N GLU A 65 3.53 3.45 -8.82
CA GLU A 65 3.85 3.65 -10.23
C GLU A 65 3.12 2.56 -11.01
N GLU A 66 2.02 2.92 -11.65
CA GLU A 66 1.25 1.98 -12.48
C GLU A 66 2.00 1.67 -13.77
N THR A 67 2.58 2.72 -14.35
CA THR A 67 3.53 2.66 -15.45
C THR A 67 4.60 3.73 -15.21
N PRO A 68 5.74 3.71 -15.92
CA PRO A 68 6.77 4.76 -15.77
C PRO A 68 6.29 6.19 -16.05
N LYS A 69 5.12 6.36 -16.69
CA LYS A 69 4.51 7.67 -16.99
C LYS A 69 3.38 8.05 -16.03
N ASN A 70 2.83 7.09 -15.28
CA ASN A 70 1.67 7.28 -14.43
C ASN A 70 2.05 6.98 -12.98
N VAL A 71 2.23 8.04 -12.19
CA VAL A 71 2.73 7.98 -10.81
C VAL A 71 1.74 8.67 -9.87
N PHE A 72 1.35 7.97 -8.82
CA PHE A 72 0.34 8.42 -7.86
C PHE A 72 0.94 8.38 -6.46
N THR A 73 0.69 9.42 -5.66
CA THR A 73 1.22 9.50 -4.28
C THR A 73 0.11 9.88 -3.32
N TYR A 74 0.05 9.17 -2.19
CA TYR A 74 -0.87 9.43 -1.08
C TYR A 74 -0.10 9.62 0.23
N LYS A 75 -0.50 10.61 1.04
CA LYS A 75 0.20 10.99 2.29
C LYS A 75 -0.63 10.77 3.57
N GLY A 76 -1.80 10.15 3.45
CA GLY A 76 -2.77 10.13 4.55
C GLY A 76 -3.53 11.46 4.66
N ASN A 77 -4.47 11.49 5.61
CA ASN A 77 -5.15 12.71 6.05
C ASN A 77 -4.45 13.28 7.28
#